data_AF-A0A6F8YHN8-F1
#
_entry.id   AF-A0A6F8YHN8-F1
#
_cell.length_a   1.000
_cell.length_b   1.000
_cell.length_c   1.000
_cell.angle_alpha   90.00
_cell.angle_beta   90.00
_cell.angle_gamma   90.00
#
_symmetry.space_group_name_H-M   'P 1'
#
loop_
_entity.id
_entity.type
_entity.pdbx_description
1 polymer ?
#
loop_
_entity_poly.entity_id
_entity_poly.type
_entity_poly.pdbx_seq_one_letter_code
_entity_poly.pdbx_strand_id
1 'polypeptide(L)'
;MNGLATIPGMSLDPWRNRARRAVVSRLREGLRANGDAPHYVICGSDPLAYRVVMELSQSYEARITVIVPSRRRPEGPDIADVKGIHLIRADRLDEDTFRRAGLAGADGLALLHQNDVGNIHAALCAQDVEPSVRLVIRMFTPRLAEGVKRLFVDCEVMSDSAMAAPAFVAAALGEPAPTDFQHAGRNFYVARRSEVRPDSVVCGLADTRERNNPRVLPADQSRADLVLAEVRGQQAGTVIAARRIVQKRRRRRPFAVLFRGLRWFVSRKLGIATIAVLLVSTTFGALLARSQGLSPWQALYSTLLTTITGSDVDLEESLGVQLIQIVLTLAGLALVPLITAVVVDAIVNARLALNAGRLRMPRENHIVVVGVGNVGTRIIRQLYELGIEVVAIDKDPAARGAPVARQLGIPLIIGDASQEAVLRAASVGTCQALVVVSTDDVSNLQAALNGRSIRPDVRVVMRLFDGDLAYRIQKAFNIGTSRSVSYLAAPAFVAALMNRDVIATIPVDRHVLLVSEMVVARGSLLDGVTVEEASRPGEVRVIALAKFGEPRPIWTPSGAFRVGGGDRLTVVARRSGLGWMLKRAMEQPTEPSPDGS
;
A
#
# COMPACT_ATOMS: atom_id res chain seq x y z
N MET A 1 -19.11 -14.29 47.22
CA MET A 1 -17.98 -15.14 47.67
C MET A 1 -17.89 -16.26 46.65
N ASN A 2 -16.93 -16.39 45.73
CA ASN A 2 -15.52 -15.98 45.62
C ASN A 2 -15.31 -15.49 44.17
N GLY A 3 -14.61 -14.40 43.84
CA GLY A 3 -13.20 -14.16 44.16
C GLY A 3 -12.34 -14.31 42.89
N LEU A 4 -12.70 -13.64 41.78
CA LEU A 4 -11.84 -13.51 40.59
C LEU A 4 -10.89 -12.34 40.84
N ALA A 5 -9.68 -12.67 41.30
CA ALA A 5 -8.58 -11.73 41.39
C ALA A 5 -8.22 -11.23 39.99
N THR A 6 -8.55 -9.97 39.71
CA THR A 6 -8.00 -9.16 38.63
C THR A 6 -6.49 -9.04 38.85
N ILE A 7 -5.70 -9.82 38.11
CA ILE A 7 -4.27 -9.56 37.96
C ILE A 7 -4.15 -8.20 37.25
N PRO A 8 -3.49 -7.19 37.83
CA PRO A 8 -3.37 -5.88 37.20
C PRO A 8 -2.55 -6.06 35.93
N GLY A 9 -3.16 -5.75 34.79
CA GLY A 9 -2.45 -5.59 33.52
C GLY A 9 -1.37 -4.54 33.72
N MET A 10 -0.12 -4.99 33.78
CA MET A 10 1.05 -4.15 33.73
C MET A 10 1.06 -3.50 32.34
N SER A 11 0.42 -2.33 32.20
CA SER A 11 0.64 -1.49 31.03
C SER A 11 2.11 -1.08 31.07
N LEU A 12 2.95 -1.79 30.32
CA LEU A 12 4.36 -1.46 30.14
C LEU A 12 4.40 -0.04 29.59
N ASP A 13 4.73 0.91 30.45
CA ASP A 13 4.81 2.31 30.12
C ASP A 13 5.83 2.50 28.98
N PRO A 14 5.42 2.96 27.78
CA PRO A 14 6.32 3.20 26.66
C PRO A 14 7.48 4.13 27.01
N TRP A 15 7.35 4.92 28.07
CA TRP A 15 8.38 5.81 28.60
C TRP A 15 9.49 5.07 29.35
N ARG A 16 9.19 3.97 30.04
CA ARG A 16 10.20 3.17 30.76
C ARG A 16 11.19 2.49 29.82
N ASN A 17 10.71 2.00 28.68
CA ASN A 17 11.58 1.45 27.63
C ASN A 17 12.38 2.54 26.91
N ARG A 18 11.81 3.74 26.69
CA ARG A 18 12.50 4.88 26.07
C ARG A 18 13.64 5.45 26.94
N ALA A 19 13.40 5.65 28.22
CA ALA A 19 14.44 6.09 29.16
C ALA A 19 15.59 5.05 29.23
N ARG A 20 15.26 3.76 29.22
CA ARG A 20 16.24 2.67 29.18
C ARG A 20 17.06 2.69 27.88
N ARG A 21 16.45 2.93 26.71
CA ARG A 21 17.15 3.09 25.42
C ARG A 21 18.11 4.28 25.40
N ALA A 22 17.70 5.42 25.94
CA ALA A 22 18.55 6.62 26.02
C ALA A 22 19.72 6.45 27.00
N VAL A 23 19.55 5.66 28.06
CA VAL A 23 20.61 5.32 29.02
C VAL A 23 21.59 4.31 28.43
N VAL A 24 21.13 3.29 27.73
CA VAL A 24 22.00 2.30 27.05
C VAL A 24 22.80 2.94 25.92
N SER A 25 22.20 3.84 25.14
CA SER A 25 22.90 4.63 24.11
C SER A 25 23.99 5.50 24.73
N ARG A 26 23.69 6.20 25.84
CA ARG A 26 24.65 7.03 26.57
C ARG A 26 25.78 6.21 27.23
N LEU A 27 25.48 5.01 27.73
CA LEU A 27 26.49 4.09 28.26
C LEU A 27 27.44 3.62 27.16
N ARG A 28 26.92 3.29 25.96
CA ARG A 28 27.75 2.92 24.82
C ARG A 28 28.60 4.07 24.31
N GLU A 29 28.05 5.27 24.19
CA GLU A 29 28.81 6.46 23.81
C GLU A 29 29.88 6.84 24.84
N GLY A 30 29.57 6.70 26.15
CA GLY A 30 30.53 6.94 27.23
C GLY A 30 31.61 5.86 27.39
N LEU A 31 31.39 4.66 26.85
CA LEU A 31 32.37 3.55 26.80
C LEU A 31 33.29 3.62 25.58
N ARG A 32 33.04 4.52 24.63
CA ARG A 32 33.93 4.70 23.47
C ARG A 32 35.22 5.35 23.95
N ALA A 33 36.37 4.72 23.66
CA ALA A 33 37.61 5.46 23.60
C ALA A 33 37.43 6.59 22.57
N ASN A 34 37.82 7.81 22.95
CA ASN A 34 37.67 9.00 22.12
C ASN A 34 38.22 8.72 20.70
N GLY A 35 37.35 8.56 19.69
CA GLY A 35 37.75 8.36 18.29
C GLY A 35 37.20 7.14 17.54
N ASP A 36 36.52 6.16 18.16
CA ASP A 36 35.97 5.02 17.39
C ASP A 36 34.58 5.33 16.79
N ALA A 37 34.46 5.18 15.47
CA ALA A 37 33.24 5.47 14.73
C ALA A 37 32.17 4.38 14.98
N PRO A 38 30.87 4.74 15.03
CA PRO A 38 29.81 3.76 15.27
C PRO A 38 29.82 2.66 14.23
N HIS A 39 29.58 1.41 14.65
CA HIS A 39 29.63 0.24 13.78
C HIS A 39 28.25 -0.37 13.58
N TYR A 40 27.83 -0.48 12.32
CA TYR A 40 26.56 -1.08 11.94
C TYR A 40 26.76 -2.29 11.03
N VAL A 41 26.03 -3.36 11.33
CA VAL A 41 25.97 -4.58 10.50
C VAL A 41 24.63 -4.62 9.75
N ILE A 42 24.66 -4.80 8.44
CA ILE A 42 23.45 -4.86 7.60
C ILE A 42 23.41 -6.21 6.87
N CYS A 43 22.33 -6.96 7.02
CA CYS A 43 22.11 -8.24 6.34
C CYS A 43 21.06 -8.08 5.26
N GLY A 44 21.44 -8.30 4.01
CA GLY A 44 20.54 -8.24 2.87
C GLY A 44 21.24 -7.81 1.59
N SER A 45 20.74 -8.30 0.46
CA SER A 45 21.22 -7.95 -0.89
C SER A 45 20.17 -7.24 -1.73
N ASP A 46 19.09 -6.80 -1.11
CA ASP A 46 17.91 -6.36 -1.82
C ASP A 46 17.87 -4.82 -1.93
N PRO A 47 16.90 -4.28 -2.69
CA PRO A 47 16.78 -2.85 -2.92
C PRO A 47 16.77 -1.99 -1.65
N LEU A 48 16.17 -2.49 -0.58
CA LEU A 48 16.11 -1.78 0.70
C LEU A 48 17.47 -1.79 1.38
N ALA A 49 18.16 -2.93 1.40
CA ALA A 49 19.50 -3.04 1.98
C ALA A 49 20.48 -2.10 1.27
N TYR A 50 20.48 -2.07 -0.07
CA TYR A 50 21.28 -1.12 -0.84
C TYR A 50 21.00 0.33 -0.43
N ARG A 51 19.71 0.71 -0.32
CA ARG A 51 19.35 2.08 0.02
C ARG A 51 19.73 2.46 1.44
N VAL A 52 19.57 1.55 2.41
CA VAL A 52 19.99 1.75 3.80
C VAL A 52 21.51 1.93 3.89
N VAL A 53 22.28 1.08 3.22
CA VAL A 53 23.76 1.16 3.19
C VAL A 53 24.23 2.46 2.56
N MET A 54 23.66 2.82 1.40
CA MET A 54 23.96 4.09 0.73
C MET A 54 23.66 5.29 1.62
N GLU A 55 22.51 5.27 2.30
CA GLU A 55 22.08 6.36 3.16
C GLU A 55 22.94 6.50 4.42
N LEU A 56 23.42 5.38 4.97
CA LEU A 56 24.38 5.37 6.08
C LEU A 56 25.75 5.91 5.63
N SER A 57 26.31 5.35 4.56
CA SER A 57 27.65 5.67 4.05
C SER A 57 27.78 7.14 3.61
N GLN A 58 26.76 7.70 2.96
CA GLN A 58 26.83 9.05 2.41
C GLN A 58 26.63 10.17 3.43
N SER A 59 26.24 9.88 4.66
CA SER A 59 25.72 10.94 5.56
C SER A 59 26.05 10.78 7.01
N TYR A 60 26.60 9.64 7.37
CA TYR A 60 27.10 9.40 8.70
C TYR A 60 28.50 8.82 8.58
N GLU A 61 29.38 9.28 9.45
CA GLU A 61 30.70 8.72 9.61
C GLU A 61 30.56 7.48 10.49
N ALA A 62 30.44 6.32 9.85
CA ALA A 62 30.19 5.05 10.51
C ALA A 62 30.96 3.92 9.83
N ARG A 63 31.44 2.95 10.62
CA ARG A 63 31.93 1.67 10.09
C ARG A 63 30.72 0.85 9.67
N ILE A 64 30.68 0.39 8.43
CA ILE A 64 29.54 -0.35 7.89
C ILE A 64 30.02 -1.72 7.41
N THR A 65 29.43 -2.78 7.96
CA THR A 65 29.63 -4.15 7.49
C THR A 65 28.34 -4.66 6.87
N VAL A 66 28.43 -5.23 5.66
CA VAL A 66 27.27 -5.76 4.94
C VAL A 66 27.44 -7.24 4.67
N ILE A 67 26.45 -8.04 5.07
CA ILE A 67 26.40 -9.47 4.81
C ILE A 67 25.44 -9.72 3.65
N VAL A 68 25.95 -10.29 2.56
CA VAL A 68 25.20 -10.64 1.36
C VAL A 68 25.32 -12.14 1.04
N PRO A 69 24.28 -12.79 0.49
CA PRO A 69 24.37 -14.16 -0.02
C PRO A 69 25.40 -14.30 -1.14
N SER A 70 26.09 -15.44 -1.19
CA SER A 70 27.22 -15.69 -2.08
C SER A 70 26.81 -15.88 -3.54
N ARG A 71 25.56 -16.32 -3.79
CA ARG A 71 25.10 -16.81 -5.11
C ARG A 71 23.99 -15.99 -5.75
N ARG A 72 23.73 -14.75 -5.30
CA ARG A 72 22.61 -13.97 -5.82
C ARG A 72 23.05 -12.91 -6.81
N ARG A 73 22.44 -12.90 -8.01
CA ARG A 73 22.56 -11.81 -8.97
C ARG A 73 21.77 -10.60 -8.42
N PRO A 74 22.36 -9.39 -8.36
CA PRO A 74 21.65 -8.23 -7.83
C PRO A 74 20.47 -7.85 -8.74
N GLU A 75 19.32 -7.53 -8.13
CA GLU A 75 18.14 -6.95 -8.81
C GLU A 75 18.29 -5.41 -8.91
N GLY A 76 19.46 -4.93 -9.37
CA GLY A 76 19.82 -3.51 -9.39
C GLY A 76 21.33 -3.25 -9.27
N PRO A 77 21.74 -2.02 -8.88
CA PRO A 77 23.12 -1.69 -8.50
C PRO A 77 23.62 -2.64 -7.41
N ASP A 78 24.86 -3.11 -7.55
CA ASP A 78 25.44 -4.01 -6.58
C ASP A 78 25.82 -3.25 -5.31
N ILE A 79 25.47 -3.79 -4.16
CA ILE A 79 25.89 -3.24 -2.86
C ILE A 79 27.42 -3.27 -2.76
N ALA A 80 28.08 -4.22 -3.43
CA ALA A 80 29.53 -4.30 -3.50
C ALA A 80 30.20 -3.05 -4.10
N ASP A 81 29.47 -2.24 -4.89
CA ASP A 81 30.01 -1.04 -5.52
C ASP A 81 30.03 0.18 -4.57
N VAL A 82 29.42 0.08 -3.39
CA VAL A 82 29.39 1.18 -2.42
C VAL A 82 30.77 1.34 -1.77
N LYS A 83 31.34 2.54 -1.83
CA LYS A 83 32.64 2.83 -1.22
C LYS A 83 32.56 2.90 0.32
N GLY A 84 33.61 2.44 0.98
CA GLY A 84 33.74 2.56 2.44
C GLY A 84 32.96 1.53 3.26
N ILE A 85 32.53 0.42 2.66
CA ILE A 85 31.87 -0.69 3.37
C ILE A 85 32.78 -1.92 3.44
N HIS A 86 32.60 -2.73 4.48
CA HIS A 86 33.18 -4.07 4.59
C HIS A 86 32.14 -5.12 4.15
N LEU A 87 32.41 -5.87 3.08
CA LEU A 87 31.46 -6.85 2.53
C LEU A 87 31.81 -8.27 2.95
N ILE A 88 30.83 -9.01 3.47
CA ILE A 88 30.93 -10.43 3.81
C ILE A 88 29.94 -11.22 2.97
N ARG A 89 30.43 -12.29 2.36
CA ARG A 89 29.59 -13.23 1.60
C ARG A 89 29.27 -14.45 2.45
N ALA A 90 27.98 -14.66 2.73
CA ALA A 90 27.49 -15.79 3.50
C ALA A 90 26.05 -16.13 3.11
N ASP A 91 25.78 -17.40 2.85
CA ASP A 91 24.43 -17.89 2.51
C ASP A 91 23.56 -18.15 3.75
N ARG A 92 24.18 -18.25 4.93
CA ARG A 92 23.53 -18.43 6.23
C ARG A 92 23.91 -17.28 7.17
N LEU A 93 22.97 -16.88 8.01
CA LEU A 93 23.17 -15.89 9.08
C LEU A 93 23.21 -16.63 10.41
N ASP A 94 24.37 -17.22 10.70
CA ASP A 94 24.70 -17.94 11.93
C ASP A 94 25.68 -17.15 12.81
N GLU A 95 25.94 -17.64 14.02
CA GLU A 95 26.84 -17.01 14.99
C GLU A 95 28.24 -16.75 14.40
N ASP A 96 28.81 -17.70 13.67
CA ASP A 96 30.13 -17.58 13.07
C ASP A 96 30.18 -16.48 12.00
N THR A 97 29.13 -16.37 11.18
CA THR A 97 29.00 -15.29 10.21
C THR A 97 28.90 -13.94 10.91
N PHE A 98 28.16 -13.84 12.01
CA PHE A 98 28.07 -12.59 12.79
C PHE A 98 29.37 -12.23 13.50
N ARG A 99 30.12 -13.20 14.03
CA ARG A 99 31.45 -12.97 14.61
C ARG A 99 32.43 -12.44 13.57
N ARG A 100 32.47 -13.05 12.38
CA ARG A 100 33.29 -12.55 11.26
C ARG A 100 32.88 -11.15 10.80
N ALA A 101 31.60 -10.80 10.95
CA ALA A 101 31.08 -9.46 10.67
C ALA A 101 31.39 -8.42 11.74
N GLY A 102 32.07 -8.80 12.83
CA GLY A 102 32.35 -7.91 13.94
C GLY A 102 31.08 -7.47 14.66
N LEU A 103 30.07 -8.33 14.76
CA LEU A 103 28.83 -7.98 15.45
C LEU A 103 29.04 -7.68 16.94
N ALA A 104 30.03 -8.31 17.58
CA ALA A 104 30.40 -8.04 18.97
C ALA A 104 30.83 -6.56 19.12
N GLY A 105 30.14 -5.82 19.99
CA GLY A 105 30.36 -4.38 20.16
C GLY A 105 29.73 -3.48 19.07
N ALA A 106 28.99 -4.03 18.10
CA ALA A 106 28.28 -3.22 17.11
C ALA A 106 27.12 -2.43 17.73
N ASP A 107 26.90 -1.22 17.23
CA ASP A 107 25.84 -0.32 17.70
C ASP A 107 24.46 -0.74 17.21
N GLY A 108 24.39 -1.45 16.08
CA GLY A 108 23.14 -1.96 15.55
C GLY A 108 23.29 -2.97 14.42
N LEU A 109 22.27 -3.82 14.30
CA LEU A 109 22.13 -4.85 13.29
C LEU A 109 20.79 -4.68 12.55
N ALA A 110 20.84 -4.55 11.23
CA ALA A 110 19.67 -4.51 10.37
C ALA A 110 19.49 -5.84 9.62
N LEU A 111 18.36 -6.52 9.84
CA LEU A 111 17.98 -7.77 9.16
C LEU A 111 16.92 -7.46 8.11
N LEU A 112 17.34 -7.30 6.85
CA LEU A 112 16.53 -6.68 5.79
C LEU A 112 16.06 -7.66 4.72
N HIS A 113 16.30 -8.97 4.88
CA HIS A 113 15.78 -9.97 3.95
C HIS A 113 14.25 -9.99 3.91
N GLN A 114 13.68 -10.48 2.82
CA GLN A 114 12.21 -10.56 2.65
C GLN A 114 11.58 -11.74 3.40
N ASN A 115 12.38 -12.69 3.88
CA ASN A 115 11.91 -13.86 4.60
C ASN A 115 11.75 -13.53 6.10
N ASP A 116 10.51 -13.32 6.54
CA ASP A 116 10.18 -13.02 7.94
C ASP A 116 10.78 -14.05 8.92
N VAL A 117 10.70 -15.35 8.60
CA VAL A 117 11.20 -16.43 9.47
C VAL A 117 12.73 -16.43 9.50
N GLY A 118 13.37 -16.22 8.35
CA GLY A 118 14.83 -16.13 8.25
C GLY A 118 15.39 -14.97 9.07
N ASN A 119 14.72 -13.82 9.07
CA ASN A 119 15.11 -12.68 9.90
C ASN A 119 14.98 -12.96 11.40
N ILE A 120 13.97 -13.72 11.84
CA ILE A 120 13.84 -14.09 13.26
C ILE A 120 14.97 -15.05 13.67
N HIS A 121 15.25 -16.07 12.86
CA HIS A 121 16.36 -17.00 13.14
C HIS A 121 17.70 -16.24 13.22
N ALA A 122 17.95 -15.34 12.27
CA ALA A 122 19.15 -14.50 12.28
C ALA A 122 19.22 -13.59 13.52
N ALA A 123 18.09 -13.05 13.98
CA ALA A 123 18.03 -12.23 15.19
C ALA A 123 18.38 -13.03 16.45
N LEU A 124 17.97 -14.30 16.55
CA LEU A 124 18.33 -15.18 17.67
C LEU A 124 19.84 -15.45 17.68
N CYS A 125 20.42 -15.90 16.55
CA CYS A 125 21.87 -16.11 16.44
C CYS A 125 22.69 -14.85 16.71
N ALA A 126 22.17 -13.68 16.33
CA ALA A 126 22.82 -12.41 16.62
C ALA A 126 22.86 -12.08 18.11
N GLN A 127 21.81 -12.41 18.87
CA GLN A 127 21.78 -12.20 20.32
C GLN A 127 22.74 -13.13 21.07
N ASP A 128 22.99 -14.33 20.56
CA ASP A 128 23.98 -15.24 21.14
C ASP A 128 25.41 -14.70 20.98
N VAL A 129 25.65 -13.80 20.02
CA VAL A 129 26.94 -13.13 19.80
C VAL A 129 27.03 -11.78 20.52
N GLU A 130 26.00 -10.94 20.43
CA GLU A 130 25.93 -9.62 21.08
C GLU A 130 24.51 -9.40 21.66
N PRO A 131 24.29 -9.77 22.94
CA PRO A 131 22.95 -9.72 23.55
C PRO A 131 22.35 -8.32 23.61
N SER A 132 23.19 -7.29 23.63
CA SER A 132 22.76 -5.90 23.75
C SER A 132 22.53 -5.22 22.40
N VAL A 133 22.87 -5.86 21.27
CA VAL A 133 22.82 -5.21 19.95
C VAL A 133 21.42 -4.67 19.66
N ARG A 134 21.37 -3.47 19.07
CA ARG A 134 20.12 -2.92 18.62
C ARG A 134 19.67 -3.64 17.35
N LEU A 135 18.51 -4.29 17.40
CA LEU A 135 17.97 -5.05 16.28
C LEU A 135 16.96 -4.22 15.49
N VAL A 136 17.13 -4.11 14.18
CA VAL A 136 16.12 -3.60 13.25
C VAL A 136 15.73 -4.71 12.29
N ILE A 137 14.52 -5.22 12.43
CA ILE A 137 14.06 -6.41 11.74
C ILE A 137 12.98 -6.02 10.72
N ARG A 138 13.23 -6.32 9.44
CA ARG A 138 12.19 -6.19 8.42
C ARG A 138 11.20 -7.34 8.54
N MET A 139 9.92 -7.02 8.66
CA MET A 139 8.84 -8.01 8.67
C MET A 139 7.61 -7.52 7.93
N PHE A 140 6.93 -8.42 7.22
CA PHE A 140 5.65 -8.12 6.58
C PHE A 140 4.45 -8.35 7.50
N THR A 141 4.53 -9.37 8.36
CA THR A 141 3.36 -9.88 9.11
C THR A 141 3.16 -9.13 10.44
N PRO A 142 2.08 -8.34 10.62
CA PRO A 142 1.88 -7.55 11.84
C PRO A 142 1.75 -8.39 13.11
N ARG A 143 1.05 -9.54 13.03
CA ARG A 143 0.83 -10.43 14.18
C ARG A 143 2.13 -11.01 14.74
N LEU A 144 3.08 -11.31 13.85
CA LEU A 144 4.39 -11.84 14.24
C LEU A 144 5.28 -10.73 14.82
N ALA A 145 5.15 -9.50 14.32
CA ALA A 145 5.91 -8.35 14.79
C ALA A 145 5.70 -8.04 16.28
N GLU A 146 4.46 -8.12 16.78
CA GLU A 146 4.18 -7.89 18.22
C GLU A 146 4.82 -8.96 19.12
N GLY A 147 4.80 -10.23 18.69
CA GLY A 147 5.48 -11.31 19.40
C GLY A 147 6.99 -11.10 19.43
N VAL A 148 7.58 -10.76 18.28
CA VAL A 148 9.03 -10.51 18.12
C VAL A 148 9.50 -9.35 19.00
N LYS A 149 8.75 -8.25 19.08
CA LYS A 149 9.08 -7.11 19.95
C LYS A 149 9.09 -7.46 21.44
N ARG A 150 8.43 -8.56 21.86
CA ARG A 150 8.45 -9.03 23.25
C ARG A 150 9.61 -9.98 23.54
N LEU A 151 10.18 -10.63 22.52
CA LEU A 151 11.30 -11.56 22.66
C LEU A 151 12.63 -10.83 22.86
N PHE A 152 12.78 -9.66 22.23
CA PHE A 152 14.05 -8.94 22.17
C PHE A 152 14.01 -7.65 23.00
N VAL A 153 15.10 -7.34 23.70
CA VAL A 153 15.18 -6.20 24.63
C VAL A 153 15.23 -4.86 23.88
N ASP A 154 16.07 -4.75 22.85
CA ASP A 154 16.21 -3.55 22.02
C ASP A 154 16.00 -3.89 20.55
N CYS A 155 14.73 -3.99 20.16
CA CYS A 155 14.31 -4.39 18.82
C CYS A 155 13.22 -3.49 18.26
N GLU A 156 13.43 -3.06 17.02
CA GLU A 156 12.42 -2.39 16.21
C GLU A 156 12.05 -3.27 15.01
N VAL A 157 10.75 -3.51 14.82
CA VAL A 157 10.23 -4.33 13.74
C VAL A 157 9.49 -3.44 12.77
N MET A 158 9.88 -3.47 11.50
CA MET A 158 9.47 -2.50 10.49
C MET A 158 8.99 -3.19 9.21
N SER A 159 8.04 -2.57 8.52
CA SER A 159 7.54 -3.05 7.23
C SER A 159 7.72 -1.99 6.16
N ASP A 160 8.63 -2.23 5.23
CA ASP A 160 8.86 -1.37 4.06
C ASP A 160 7.59 -1.21 3.21
N SER A 161 6.83 -2.29 3.04
CA SER A 161 5.57 -2.26 2.30
C SER A 161 4.50 -1.41 2.98
N ALA A 162 4.44 -1.40 4.32
CA ALA A 162 3.48 -0.58 5.07
C ALA A 162 3.88 0.90 5.04
N MET A 163 5.18 1.20 5.04
CA MET A 163 5.71 2.56 4.91
C MET A 163 5.50 3.13 3.52
N ALA A 164 5.64 2.30 2.48
CA ALA A 164 5.51 2.76 1.10
C ALA A 164 4.05 2.84 0.61
N ALA A 165 3.16 1.94 1.05
CA ALA A 165 1.80 1.83 0.54
C ALA A 165 0.97 3.14 0.55
N PRO A 166 1.02 3.98 1.62
CA PRO A 166 0.30 5.26 1.63
C PRO A 166 0.66 6.16 0.46
N ALA A 167 1.95 6.21 0.06
CA ALA A 167 2.39 7.02 -1.07
C ALA A 167 1.84 6.52 -2.42
N PHE A 168 1.69 5.19 -2.59
CA PHE A 168 1.05 4.61 -3.78
C PHE A 168 -0.45 4.87 -3.80
N VAL A 169 -1.13 4.73 -2.67
CA VAL A 169 -2.57 5.00 -2.54
C VAL A 169 -2.87 6.46 -2.87
N ALA A 170 -2.11 7.39 -2.29
CA ALA A 170 -2.22 8.81 -2.58
C ALA A 170 -1.99 9.14 -4.06
N ALA A 171 -0.92 8.59 -4.64
CA ALA A 171 -0.66 8.75 -6.06
C ALA A 171 -1.82 8.21 -6.91
N ALA A 172 -2.45 7.11 -6.53
CA ALA A 172 -3.58 6.53 -7.26
C ALA A 172 -4.82 7.42 -7.18
N LEU A 173 -5.10 7.98 -6.00
CA LEU A 173 -6.22 8.89 -5.77
C LEU A 173 -5.97 10.29 -6.38
N GLY A 174 -4.71 10.69 -6.56
CA GLY A 174 -4.33 12.05 -6.95
C GLY A 174 -4.34 13.04 -5.79
N GLU A 175 -4.20 12.52 -4.56
CA GLU A 175 -4.28 13.27 -3.30
C GLU A 175 -2.97 13.14 -2.51
N PRO A 176 -2.77 13.95 -1.47
CA PRO A 176 -1.67 13.74 -0.53
C PRO A 176 -1.69 12.36 0.12
N ALA A 177 -0.51 11.88 0.54
CA ALA A 177 -0.35 10.65 1.30
C ALA A 177 -1.29 10.65 2.53
N PRO A 178 -2.18 9.65 2.67
CA PRO A 178 -2.95 9.48 3.90
C PRO A 178 -1.97 9.03 5.00
N THR A 179 -1.38 10.01 5.67
CA THR A 179 -0.49 9.81 6.80
C THR A 179 -1.13 10.45 8.01
N ASP A 180 -1.50 9.61 8.97
CA ASP A 180 -1.96 10.00 10.28
C ASP A 180 -1.12 9.31 11.37
N PHE A 181 -0.97 9.99 12.50
CA PHE A 181 -0.26 9.44 13.65
C PHE A 181 -0.75 10.11 14.94
N GLN A 182 -0.58 9.40 16.06
CA GLN A 182 -0.88 9.92 17.38
C GLN A 182 0.42 10.29 18.09
N HIS A 183 0.48 11.49 18.68
CA HIS A 183 1.60 11.91 19.53
C HIS A 183 1.12 12.76 20.70
N ALA A 184 1.65 12.50 21.90
CA ALA A 184 1.28 13.16 23.15
C ALA A 184 -0.24 13.34 23.36
N GLY A 185 -1.03 12.29 23.04
CA GLY A 185 -2.49 12.27 23.19
C GLY A 185 -3.28 13.02 22.12
N ARG A 186 -2.62 13.57 21.09
CA ARG A 186 -3.24 14.26 19.95
C ARG A 186 -3.08 13.46 18.67
N ASN A 187 -4.06 13.55 17.79
CA ASN A 187 -4.02 12.90 16.48
C ASN A 187 -3.66 13.94 15.43
N PHE A 188 -2.69 13.60 14.59
CA PHE A 188 -2.22 14.43 13.49
C PHE A 188 -2.47 13.75 12.17
N TYR A 189 -2.70 14.53 11.13
CA TYR A 189 -2.87 14.03 9.78
C TYR A 189 -2.30 15.03 8.77
N VAL A 190 -1.96 14.51 7.60
CA VAL A 190 -1.45 15.29 6.47
C VAL A 190 -2.60 15.60 5.52
N ALA A 191 -2.75 16.88 5.13
CA ALA A 191 -3.82 17.32 4.24
C ALA A 191 -3.43 18.57 3.44
N ARG A 192 -4.22 18.89 2.41
CA ARG A 192 -4.08 20.16 1.70
C ARG A 192 -4.53 21.31 2.60
N ARG A 193 -3.78 22.42 2.60
CA ARG A 193 -4.08 23.61 3.41
C ARG A 193 -5.50 24.13 3.18
N SER A 194 -6.01 24.05 1.94
CA SER A 194 -7.38 24.47 1.58
C SER A 194 -8.49 23.63 2.21
N GLU A 195 -8.18 22.45 2.73
CA GLU A 195 -9.13 21.50 3.32
C GLU A 195 -9.13 21.54 4.85
N VAL A 196 -8.18 22.27 5.44
CA VAL A 196 -7.93 22.33 6.88
C VAL A 196 -8.29 23.72 7.40
N ARG A 197 -8.89 23.79 8.58
CA ARG A 197 -9.15 25.07 9.24
C ARG A 197 -7.82 25.71 9.70
N PRO A 198 -7.62 27.03 9.57
CA PRO A 198 -6.34 27.67 9.89
C PRO A 198 -5.83 27.39 11.32
N ASP A 199 -6.73 27.23 12.30
CA ASP A 199 -6.41 26.96 13.69
C ASP A 199 -6.00 25.50 13.97
N SER A 200 -6.33 24.58 13.08
CA SER A 200 -5.90 23.18 13.12
C SER A 200 -4.53 22.95 12.49
N VAL A 201 -3.96 23.94 11.80
CA VAL A 201 -2.66 23.81 11.13
C VAL A 201 -1.53 23.89 12.17
N VAL A 202 -0.71 22.84 12.23
CA VAL A 202 0.44 22.76 13.15
C VAL A 202 1.71 23.18 12.43
N CYS A 203 1.91 22.75 11.20
CA CYS A 203 3.15 23.02 10.45
C CYS A 203 2.91 22.95 8.94
N GLY A 204 3.47 23.90 8.19
CA GLY A 204 3.61 23.78 6.73
C GLY A 204 4.64 22.72 6.37
N LEU A 205 4.24 21.70 5.59
CA LEU A 205 5.09 20.57 5.23
C LEU A 205 5.78 20.77 3.88
N ALA A 206 5.06 21.23 2.85
CA ALA A 206 5.63 21.45 1.53
C ALA A 206 4.78 22.37 0.66
N ASP A 207 5.43 22.97 -0.33
CA ASP A 207 4.79 23.57 -1.50
C ASP A 207 4.93 22.62 -2.70
N THR A 208 3.80 22.05 -3.15
CA THR A 208 3.69 21.04 -4.21
C THR A 208 3.06 21.59 -5.49
N ARG A 209 2.86 22.91 -5.59
CA ARG A 209 2.26 23.57 -6.76
C ARG A 209 3.13 23.46 -8.00
N GLU A 210 4.45 23.47 -7.84
CA GLU A 210 5.41 23.15 -8.90
C GLU A 210 5.55 21.63 -9.05
N ARG A 211 4.94 21.08 -10.12
CA ARG A 211 5.07 19.64 -10.42
C ARG A 211 6.54 19.26 -10.62
N ASN A 212 6.97 18.19 -9.95
CA ASN A 212 8.29 17.56 -10.01
C ASN A 212 9.44 18.23 -9.22
N ASN A 213 9.20 19.32 -8.49
CA ASN A 213 10.21 19.86 -7.57
C ASN A 213 9.57 20.50 -6.32
N PRO A 214 8.90 19.72 -5.46
CA PRO A 214 8.24 20.27 -4.29
C PRO A 214 9.26 20.82 -3.30
N ARG A 215 9.02 22.04 -2.80
CA ARG A 215 9.84 22.66 -1.76
C ARG A 215 9.33 22.19 -0.40
N VAL A 216 10.05 21.26 0.22
CA VAL A 216 9.72 20.75 1.56
C VAL A 216 10.19 21.70 2.66
N LEU A 217 9.43 21.77 3.75
CA LEU A 217 9.65 22.64 4.91
C LEU A 217 10.01 24.10 4.53
N PRO A 218 9.18 24.79 3.71
CA PRO A 218 9.49 26.13 3.25
C PRO A 218 9.61 27.10 4.43
N ALA A 219 10.53 28.08 4.35
CA ALA A 219 10.73 29.10 5.39
C ALA A 219 9.40 29.80 5.74
N ASP A 220 8.70 30.28 4.71
CA ASP A 220 7.35 30.83 4.82
C ASP A 220 6.31 29.69 4.82
N GLN A 221 5.69 29.47 5.98
CA GLN A 221 4.68 28.42 6.17
C GLN A 221 3.38 28.70 5.40
N SER A 222 3.12 29.95 5.02
CA SER A 222 1.90 30.32 4.30
C SER A 222 1.87 29.78 2.87
N ARG A 223 3.06 29.57 2.28
CA ARG A 223 3.24 29.00 0.94
C ARG A 223 3.04 27.49 0.87
N ALA A 224 3.07 26.81 2.02
CA ALA A 224 2.89 25.37 2.05
C ALA A 224 1.43 25.00 1.73
N ASP A 225 1.20 24.39 0.57
CA ASP A 225 -0.10 23.85 0.19
C ASP A 225 -0.36 22.51 0.86
N LEU A 226 0.68 21.81 1.34
CA LEU A 226 0.59 20.63 2.17
C LEU A 226 0.93 20.96 3.63
N VAL A 227 0.07 20.56 4.56
CA VAL A 227 0.20 20.89 6.00
C VAL A 227 0.04 19.66 6.88
N LEU A 228 0.69 19.70 8.04
CA LEU A 228 0.40 18.84 9.18
C LEU A 228 -0.69 19.51 10.00
N ALA A 229 -1.78 18.80 10.24
CA ALA A 229 -2.95 19.29 10.93
C ALA A 229 -3.29 18.44 12.15
N GLU A 230 -3.77 19.07 13.21
CA GLU A 230 -4.33 18.42 14.39
C GLU A 230 -5.81 18.10 14.16
N VAL A 231 -6.23 16.91 14.56
CA VAL A 231 -7.65 16.54 14.64
C VAL A 231 -8.28 17.24 15.85
N ARG A 232 -9.11 18.27 15.62
CA ARG A 232 -9.88 18.94 16.68
C ARG A 232 -11.36 18.57 16.60
N GLY A 233 -11.89 17.95 17.67
CA GLY A 233 -13.30 17.53 17.79
C GLY A 233 -13.59 16.09 17.33
N GLN A 234 -14.87 15.72 17.21
CA GLN A 234 -15.35 14.35 16.93
C GLN A 234 -15.14 13.86 15.48
N GLN A 235 -14.34 14.55 14.67
CA GLN A 235 -14.10 14.19 13.27
C GLN A 235 -12.75 13.49 13.12
N ALA A 236 -12.75 12.16 13.30
CA ALA A 236 -11.60 11.32 12.99
C ALA A 236 -11.25 11.45 11.49
N GLY A 237 -10.14 12.16 11.24
CA GLY A 237 -9.56 12.41 9.93
C GLY A 237 -8.94 11.14 9.35
N THR A 238 -9.65 10.57 8.38
CA THR A 238 -9.23 9.65 7.30
C THR A 238 -10.50 9.18 6.59
N VAL A 239 -11.57 8.97 7.38
CA VAL A 239 -12.87 8.48 6.91
C VAL A 239 -13.64 9.55 6.12
N ILE A 240 -13.47 10.85 6.36
CA ILE A 240 -14.31 11.90 5.74
C ILE A 240 -13.84 12.33 4.34
N ALA A 241 -12.52 12.40 4.08
CA ALA A 241 -12.00 12.69 2.74
C ALA A 241 -12.31 11.52 1.78
N ALA A 242 -12.11 10.29 2.23
CA ALA A 242 -12.47 9.09 1.47
C ALA A 242 -13.99 8.91 1.33
N ARG A 243 -14.80 9.13 2.39
CA ARG A 243 -16.27 9.05 2.30
C ARG A 243 -16.88 10.11 1.38
N ARG A 244 -16.31 11.34 1.29
CA ARG A 244 -16.79 12.36 0.33
C ARG A 244 -16.60 11.92 -1.11
N ILE A 245 -15.52 11.18 -1.41
CA ILE A 245 -15.24 10.62 -2.75
C ILE A 245 -16.25 9.51 -3.10
N VAL A 246 -16.57 8.63 -2.15
CA VAL A 246 -17.54 7.54 -2.35
C VAL A 246 -18.99 8.05 -2.45
N GLN A 247 -19.37 9.05 -1.65
CA GLN A 247 -20.75 9.57 -1.61
C GLN A 247 -21.14 10.42 -2.83
N LYS A 248 -20.21 11.17 -3.43
CA LYS A 248 -20.54 12.05 -4.57
C LYS A 248 -20.77 11.29 -5.89
N ARG A 249 -20.35 10.01 -5.99
CA ARG A 249 -20.36 9.26 -7.26
C ARG A 249 -21.24 8.00 -7.29
N ARG A 250 -21.73 7.51 -6.15
CA ARG A 250 -22.68 6.37 -6.07
C ARG A 250 -24.11 6.66 -6.52
N ARG A 251 -24.45 7.92 -6.84
CA ARG A 251 -25.84 8.34 -7.10
C ARG A 251 -26.39 8.02 -8.51
N ARG A 252 -25.69 7.25 -9.34
CA ARG A 252 -26.19 6.83 -10.66
C ARG A 252 -26.16 5.31 -10.84
N ARG A 253 -27.35 4.72 -10.66
CA ARG A 253 -27.94 3.57 -11.40
C ARG A 253 -28.11 2.25 -10.63
N PRO A 254 -29.38 1.83 -10.41
CA PRO A 254 -29.73 0.42 -10.25
C PRO A 254 -30.38 -0.21 -11.50
N PHE A 255 -30.91 0.56 -12.46
CA PHE A 255 -31.85 -0.02 -13.44
C PHE A 255 -31.30 -0.43 -14.82
N ALA A 256 -30.09 0.02 -15.22
CA ALA A 256 -29.59 -0.19 -16.58
C ALA A 256 -28.79 -1.50 -16.80
N VAL A 257 -28.42 -2.20 -15.72
CA VAL A 257 -27.51 -3.36 -15.76
C VAL A 257 -28.27 -4.67 -15.99
N LEU A 258 -29.54 -4.75 -15.56
CA LEU A 258 -30.35 -5.97 -15.67
C LEU A 258 -30.77 -6.27 -17.12
N PHE A 259 -31.08 -5.26 -17.92
CA PHE A 259 -31.54 -5.44 -19.31
C PHE A 259 -30.43 -5.66 -20.35
N ARG A 260 -29.17 -5.28 -20.04
CA ARG A 260 -28.05 -5.42 -20.98
C ARG A 260 -27.42 -6.81 -20.98
N GLY A 261 -27.54 -7.57 -19.88
CA GLY A 261 -27.04 -8.94 -19.79
C GLY A 261 -27.84 -9.88 -20.70
N LEU A 262 -29.17 -9.84 -20.63
CA LEU A 262 -30.05 -10.80 -21.29
C LEU A 262 -29.87 -10.86 -22.84
N ARG A 263 -29.46 -9.75 -23.46
CA ARG A 263 -29.27 -9.66 -24.92
C ARG A 263 -27.98 -10.30 -25.45
N TRP A 264 -27.06 -10.71 -24.58
CA TRP A 264 -25.74 -11.24 -24.96
C TRP A 264 -25.56 -12.74 -24.68
N PHE A 265 -26.53 -13.38 -24.02
CA PHE A 265 -26.41 -14.75 -23.51
C PHE A 265 -26.91 -15.87 -24.43
N VAL A 266 -27.44 -15.55 -25.61
CA VAL A 266 -27.83 -16.56 -26.59
C VAL A 266 -26.86 -16.48 -27.76
N SER A 267 -26.16 -17.57 -28.07
CA SER A 267 -25.33 -17.63 -29.28
C SER A 267 -26.19 -17.23 -30.48
N ARG A 268 -25.67 -16.39 -31.38
CA ARG A 268 -26.45 -15.91 -32.55
C ARG A 268 -27.13 -17.07 -33.28
N LYS A 269 -26.51 -18.24 -33.32
CA LYS A 269 -27.05 -19.46 -33.93
C LYS A 269 -28.25 -20.05 -33.17
N LEU A 270 -28.17 -20.22 -31.85
CA LEU A 270 -29.32 -20.72 -31.06
C LEU A 270 -30.50 -19.74 -31.09
N GLY A 271 -30.22 -18.43 -30.99
CA GLY A 271 -31.26 -17.40 -31.00
C GLY A 271 -32.03 -17.37 -32.32
N ILE A 272 -31.33 -17.51 -33.45
CA ILE A 272 -31.95 -17.63 -34.76
C ILE A 272 -32.80 -18.90 -34.86
N ALA A 273 -32.32 -20.03 -34.36
CA ALA A 273 -33.08 -21.29 -34.35
C ALA A 273 -34.36 -21.17 -33.50
N THR A 274 -34.30 -20.56 -32.31
CA THR A 274 -35.48 -20.39 -31.44
C THR A 274 -36.52 -19.47 -32.05
N ILE A 275 -36.06 -18.37 -32.66
CA ILE A 275 -36.95 -17.46 -33.36
C ILE A 275 -37.59 -18.16 -34.56
N ALA A 276 -36.84 -18.96 -35.33
CA ALA A 276 -37.37 -19.69 -36.48
C ALA A 276 -38.45 -20.70 -36.08
N VAL A 277 -38.23 -21.50 -35.02
CA VAL A 277 -39.24 -22.45 -34.52
C VAL A 277 -40.48 -21.73 -34.02
N LEU A 278 -40.34 -20.65 -33.24
CA LEU A 278 -41.49 -19.87 -32.76
C LEU A 278 -42.29 -19.24 -33.92
N LEU A 279 -41.60 -18.77 -34.96
CA LEU A 279 -42.22 -18.17 -36.15
C LEU A 279 -43.00 -19.24 -36.95
N VAL A 280 -42.44 -20.44 -37.10
CA VAL A 280 -43.14 -21.60 -37.69
C VAL A 280 -44.37 -21.96 -36.86
N SER A 281 -44.23 -22.14 -35.54
CA SER A 281 -45.36 -22.47 -34.66
C SER A 281 -46.47 -21.42 -34.69
N THR A 282 -46.12 -20.13 -34.69
CA THR A 282 -47.10 -19.04 -34.74
C THR A 282 -47.81 -18.96 -36.10
N THR A 283 -47.07 -19.18 -37.19
CA THR A 283 -47.62 -19.11 -38.55
C THR A 283 -48.57 -20.27 -38.83
N PHE A 284 -48.14 -21.50 -38.52
CA PHE A 284 -48.96 -22.70 -38.73
C PHE A 284 -50.13 -22.78 -37.74
N GLY A 285 -49.97 -22.28 -36.51
CA GLY A 285 -51.06 -22.12 -35.55
C GLY A 285 -52.12 -21.11 -36.01
N ALA A 286 -51.70 -19.99 -36.60
CA ALA A 286 -52.61 -19.02 -37.20
C ALA A 286 -53.35 -19.58 -38.43
N LEU A 287 -52.67 -20.40 -39.25
CA LEU A 287 -53.30 -21.10 -40.38
C LEU A 287 -54.33 -22.14 -39.91
N LEU A 288 -54.00 -22.90 -38.86
CA LEU A 288 -54.92 -23.85 -38.23
C LEU A 288 -56.17 -23.12 -37.70
N ALA A 289 -55.98 -22.03 -36.98
CA ALA A 289 -57.07 -21.21 -36.44
C ALA A 289 -57.99 -20.65 -37.54
N ARG A 290 -57.41 -20.23 -38.66
CA ARG A 290 -58.16 -19.73 -39.82
C ARG A 290 -58.93 -20.84 -40.53
N SER A 291 -58.41 -22.06 -40.54
CA SER A 291 -59.07 -23.22 -41.15
C SER A 291 -60.27 -23.74 -40.33
N GLN A 292 -60.20 -23.63 -39.00
CA GLN A 292 -61.24 -24.14 -38.08
C GLN A 292 -62.17 -23.03 -37.54
N GLY A 293 -62.01 -21.78 -38.00
CA GLY A 293 -62.86 -20.65 -37.56
C GLY A 293 -62.72 -20.30 -36.07
N LEU A 294 -61.56 -20.61 -35.46
CA LEU A 294 -61.34 -20.44 -34.02
C LEU A 294 -61.14 -18.98 -33.63
N SER A 295 -61.58 -18.63 -32.42
CA SER A 295 -61.22 -17.34 -31.82
C SER A 295 -59.71 -17.24 -31.57
N PRO A 296 -59.13 -16.02 -31.48
CA PRO A 296 -57.69 -15.84 -31.24
C PRO A 296 -57.18 -16.51 -29.96
N TRP A 297 -58.03 -16.62 -28.92
CA TRP A 297 -57.68 -17.32 -27.68
C TRP A 297 -57.68 -18.84 -27.86
N GLN A 298 -58.68 -19.38 -28.54
CA GLN A 298 -58.76 -20.81 -28.86
C GLN A 298 -57.62 -21.24 -29.79
N ALA A 299 -57.24 -20.37 -30.73
CA ALA A 299 -56.08 -20.56 -31.61
C ALA A 299 -54.77 -20.70 -30.84
N LEU A 300 -54.54 -19.83 -29.86
CA LEU A 300 -53.37 -19.88 -29.00
C LEU A 300 -53.39 -21.14 -28.13
N TYR A 301 -54.55 -21.47 -27.55
CA TYR A 301 -54.75 -22.65 -26.72
C TYR A 301 -54.50 -23.96 -27.51
N SER A 302 -55.09 -24.11 -28.69
CA SER A 302 -54.91 -25.30 -29.53
C SER A 302 -53.47 -25.42 -30.03
N THR A 303 -52.86 -24.31 -30.49
CA THR A 303 -51.47 -24.32 -30.96
C THR A 303 -50.50 -24.73 -29.85
N LEU A 304 -50.66 -24.19 -28.63
CA LEU A 304 -49.83 -24.57 -27.48
C LEU A 304 -50.03 -26.03 -27.10
N LEU A 305 -51.28 -26.51 -27.08
CA LEU A 305 -51.59 -27.89 -26.75
C LEU A 305 -50.97 -28.85 -27.79
N THR A 306 -51.22 -28.63 -29.09
CA THR A 306 -50.64 -29.43 -30.18
C THR A 306 -49.11 -29.42 -30.18
N THR A 307 -48.50 -28.28 -29.85
CA THR A 307 -47.03 -28.13 -29.81
C THR A 307 -46.41 -28.83 -28.60
N ILE A 308 -47.10 -28.88 -27.45
CA ILE A 308 -46.54 -29.40 -26.18
C ILE A 308 -46.90 -30.87 -25.94
N THR A 309 -48.14 -31.27 -26.19
CA THR A 309 -48.65 -32.60 -25.82
C THR A 309 -48.68 -33.58 -26.98
N GLY A 310 -48.57 -33.09 -28.22
CA GLY A 310 -49.06 -33.84 -29.38
C GLY A 310 -50.60 -33.83 -29.36
N SER A 311 -51.22 -33.55 -30.51
CA SER A 311 -52.69 -33.49 -30.61
C SER A 311 -53.32 -34.88 -30.58
N ASP A 312 -54.63 -34.92 -30.30
CA ASP A 312 -55.47 -36.04 -30.73
C ASP A 312 -55.46 -36.11 -32.25
N VAL A 313 -55.12 -37.27 -32.80
CA VAL A 313 -55.01 -37.48 -34.26
C VAL A 313 -56.41 -37.79 -34.79
N ASP A 314 -57.00 -36.82 -35.48
CA ASP A 314 -58.27 -37.01 -36.19
C ASP A 314 -58.01 -37.31 -37.67
N LEU A 315 -58.32 -38.53 -38.09
CA LEU A 315 -58.08 -39.02 -39.44
C LEU A 315 -59.12 -38.53 -40.46
N GLU A 316 -60.20 -37.90 -39.99
CA GLU A 316 -61.29 -37.38 -40.85
C GLU A 316 -61.00 -35.95 -41.36
N GLU A 317 -59.95 -35.28 -40.86
CA GLU A 317 -59.59 -33.94 -41.29
C GLU A 317 -58.97 -33.88 -42.70
N SER A 318 -59.12 -32.73 -43.36
CA SER A 318 -58.51 -32.52 -44.69
C SER A 318 -56.98 -32.65 -44.67
N LEU A 319 -56.40 -33.13 -45.77
CA LEU A 319 -54.94 -33.28 -45.95
C LEU A 319 -54.14 -32.02 -45.56
N GLY A 320 -54.69 -30.82 -45.80
CA GLY A 320 -54.05 -29.56 -45.43
C GLY A 320 -53.92 -29.35 -43.92
N VAL A 321 -54.92 -29.77 -43.14
CA VAL A 321 -54.91 -29.63 -41.68
C VAL A 321 -53.99 -30.67 -41.05
N GLN A 322 -53.98 -31.90 -41.58
CA GLN A 322 -53.04 -32.95 -41.16
C GLN A 322 -51.58 -32.52 -41.34
N LEU A 323 -51.24 -31.89 -42.48
CA LEU A 323 -49.91 -31.35 -42.72
C LEU A 323 -49.53 -30.23 -41.73
N ILE A 324 -50.48 -29.36 -41.38
CA ILE A 324 -50.26 -28.29 -40.39
C ILE A 324 -49.98 -28.88 -39.00
N GLN A 325 -50.71 -29.92 -38.59
CA GLN A 325 -50.50 -30.61 -37.32
C GLN A 325 -49.13 -31.29 -37.26
N ILE A 326 -48.72 -32.01 -38.31
CA ILE A 326 -47.39 -32.63 -38.39
C ILE A 326 -46.28 -31.58 -38.21
N VAL A 327 -46.40 -30.43 -38.89
CA VAL A 327 -45.42 -29.34 -38.77
C VAL A 327 -45.41 -28.76 -37.34
N LEU A 328 -46.57 -28.57 -36.72
CA LEU A 328 -46.67 -28.09 -35.35
C LEU A 328 -46.07 -29.07 -34.33
N THR A 329 -46.31 -30.37 -34.49
CA THR A 329 -45.73 -31.41 -33.62
C THR A 329 -44.21 -31.50 -33.78
N LEU A 330 -43.69 -31.42 -35.01
CA LEU A 330 -42.23 -31.36 -35.26
C LEU A 330 -41.59 -30.09 -34.69
N ALA A 331 -42.26 -28.94 -34.80
CA ALA A 331 -41.81 -27.69 -34.21
C ALA A 331 -41.77 -27.78 -32.67
N GLY A 332 -42.76 -28.42 -32.06
CA GLY A 332 -42.80 -28.71 -30.63
C GLY A 332 -41.68 -29.64 -30.15
N LEU A 333 -41.44 -30.72 -30.89
CA LEU A 333 -40.35 -31.66 -30.63
C LEU A 333 -38.98 -30.98 -30.73
N ALA A 334 -38.81 -30.03 -31.64
CA ALA A 334 -37.58 -29.23 -31.76
C ALA A 334 -37.43 -28.16 -30.66
N LEU A 335 -38.55 -27.69 -30.08
CA LEU A 335 -38.56 -26.67 -29.04
C LEU A 335 -37.93 -27.17 -27.73
N VAL A 336 -38.20 -28.43 -27.35
CA VAL A 336 -37.72 -29.00 -26.08
C VAL A 336 -36.19 -29.05 -26.02
N PRO A 337 -35.45 -29.69 -26.96
CA PRO A 337 -33.99 -29.68 -26.96
C PRO A 337 -33.39 -28.28 -27.02
N LEU A 338 -34.06 -27.35 -27.71
CA LEU A 338 -33.60 -25.98 -27.85
C LEU A 338 -33.73 -25.19 -26.55
N ILE A 339 -34.86 -25.31 -25.85
CA ILE A 339 -35.05 -24.75 -24.51
C ILE A 339 -34.05 -25.39 -23.55
N THR A 340 -33.90 -26.72 -23.56
CA THR A 340 -32.92 -27.42 -22.74
C THR A 340 -31.50 -26.94 -23.02
N ALA A 341 -31.12 -26.74 -24.29
CA ALA A 341 -29.81 -26.22 -24.65
C ALA A 341 -29.59 -24.79 -24.13
N VAL A 342 -30.59 -23.90 -24.23
CA VAL A 342 -30.51 -22.54 -23.65
C VAL A 342 -30.37 -22.60 -22.13
N VAL A 343 -31.14 -23.45 -21.45
CA VAL A 343 -31.11 -23.59 -19.98
C VAL A 343 -29.78 -24.20 -19.51
N VAL A 344 -29.29 -25.24 -20.17
CA VAL A 344 -28.01 -25.89 -19.86
C VAL A 344 -26.87 -24.92 -20.13
N ASP A 345 -26.85 -24.22 -21.26
CA ASP A 345 -25.83 -23.21 -21.56
C ASP A 345 -25.88 -22.06 -20.55
N ALA A 346 -27.07 -21.62 -20.12
CA ALA A 346 -27.23 -20.63 -19.05
C ALA A 346 -26.70 -21.13 -17.70
N ILE A 347 -27.00 -22.37 -17.29
CA ILE A 347 -26.55 -22.95 -16.01
C ILE A 347 -25.04 -23.21 -16.04
N VAL A 348 -24.50 -23.77 -17.12
CA VAL A 348 -23.07 -24.04 -17.28
C VAL A 348 -22.29 -22.73 -17.28
N ASN A 349 -22.74 -21.72 -18.03
CA ASN A 349 -22.11 -20.40 -18.00
C ASN A 349 -22.27 -19.69 -16.64
N ALA A 350 -23.40 -19.85 -15.94
CA ALA A 350 -23.57 -19.32 -14.59
C ALA A 350 -22.61 -19.98 -13.58
N ARG A 351 -22.43 -21.31 -13.66
CA ARG A 351 -21.47 -22.05 -12.82
C ARG A 351 -20.02 -21.70 -13.16
N LEU A 352 -19.70 -21.54 -14.45
CA LEU A 352 -18.38 -21.05 -14.89
C LEU A 352 -18.14 -19.60 -14.46
N ALA A 353 -19.16 -18.74 -14.46
CA ALA A 353 -19.06 -17.37 -13.96
C ALA A 353 -18.74 -17.32 -12.47
N LEU A 354 -19.40 -18.17 -11.68
CA LEU A 354 -19.18 -18.29 -10.23
C LEU A 354 -17.82 -18.90 -9.90
N ASN A 355 -17.39 -19.94 -10.63
CA ASN A 355 -16.13 -20.64 -10.37
C ASN A 355 -14.89 -19.92 -10.94
N ALA A 356 -15.02 -19.19 -12.05
CA ALA A 356 -13.89 -18.58 -12.72
C ALA A 356 -13.72 -17.07 -12.43
N GLY A 357 -14.69 -16.40 -11.79
CA GLY A 357 -14.62 -14.94 -11.56
C GLY A 357 -14.44 -14.11 -12.84
N ARG A 358 -14.71 -14.71 -14.01
CA ARG A 358 -14.27 -14.26 -15.35
C ARG A 358 -15.29 -13.46 -16.14
N LEU A 359 -16.53 -13.34 -15.68
CA LEU A 359 -17.51 -12.46 -16.31
C LEU A 359 -17.71 -11.22 -15.44
N ARG A 360 -16.73 -10.31 -15.49
CA ARG A 360 -16.87 -8.99 -14.90
C ARG A 360 -17.63 -8.11 -15.88
N MET A 361 -18.83 -7.71 -15.47
CA MET A 361 -19.47 -6.52 -16.03
C MET A 361 -18.44 -5.38 -16.03
N PRO A 362 -18.37 -4.53 -17.08
CA PRO A 362 -17.45 -3.41 -17.11
C PRO A 362 -17.59 -2.59 -15.83
N ARG A 363 -16.53 -2.57 -15.01
CA ARG A 363 -16.51 -1.76 -13.78
C ARG A 363 -16.11 -0.34 -14.16
N GLU A 364 -16.76 0.64 -13.55
CA GLU A 364 -16.40 2.05 -13.72
C GLU A 364 -15.98 2.61 -12.36
N ASN A 365 -15.11 3.61 -12.35
CA ASN A 365 -14.66 4.28 -11.13
C ASN A 365 -13.94 3.37 -10.11
N HIS A 366 -13.28 2.30 -10.54
CA HIS A 366 -12.43 1.45 -9.70
C HIS A 366 -10.93 1.75 -9.90
N ILE A 367 -10.10 1.22 -9.00
CA ILE A 367 -8.64 1.20 -9.15
C ILE A 367 -8.20 -0.22 -9.47
N VAL A 368 -7.34 -0.38 -10.48
CA VAL A 368 -6.72 -1.66 -10.82
C VAL A 368 -5.35 -1.72 -10.13
N VAL A 369 -5.09 -2.78 -9.36
CA VAL A 369 -3.80 -3.02 -8.70
C VAL A 369 -3.17 -4.28 -9.27
N VAL A 370 -2.02 -4.13 -9.92
CA VAL A 370 -1.20 -5.20 -10.51
C VAL A 370 -0.09 -5.59 -9.54
N GLY A 371 -0.02 -6.88 -9.23
CA GLY A 371 0.88 -7.47 -8.24
C GLY A 371 0.30 -7.36 -6.83
N VAL A 372 -0.17 -8.47 -6.26
CA VAL A 372 -0.64 -8.62 -4.87
C VAL A 372 0.39 -9.38 -4.01
N GLY A 373 1.67 -9.04 -4.19
CA GLY A 373 2.72 -9.34 -3.22
C GLY A 373 2.63 -8.46 -1.97
N ASN A 374 3.74 -8.24 -1.27
CA ASN A 374 3.76 -7.49 0.00
C ASN A 374 3.14 -6.08 -0.15
N VAL A 375 3.65 -5.26 -1.08
CA VAL A 375 3.20 -3.87 -1.27
C VAL A 375 1.76 -3.80 -1.80
N GLY A 376 1.44 -4.58 -2.83
CA GLY A 376 0.09 -4.63 -3.40
C GLY A 376 -0.98 -5.01 -2.38
N THR A 377 -0.68 -5.99 -1.51
CA THR A 377 -1.60 -6.39 -0.43
C THR A 377 -1.93 -5.23 0.52
N ARG A 378 -0.95 -4.38 0.84
CA ARG A 378 -1.16 -3.19 1.68
C ARG A 378 -2.01 -2.14 0.97
N ILE A 379 -1.74 -1.92 -0.31
CA ILE A 379 -2.48 -0.97 -1.15
C ILE A 379 -3.95 -1.39 -1.28
N ILE A 380 -4.25 -2.66 -1.63
CA ILE A 380 -5.63 -3.12 -1.79
C ILE A 380 -6.42 -3.00 -0.47
N ARG A 381 -5.78 -3.30 0.67
CA ARG A 381 -6.43 -3.21 1.99
C ARG A 381 -6.74 -1.76 2.34
N GLN A 382 -5.79 -0.86 2.14
CA GLN A 382 -5.98 0.56 2.42
C GLN A 382 -7.05 1.17 1.49
N LEU A 383 -7.06 0.84 0.20
CA LEU A 383 -8.11 1.29 -0.73
C LEU A 383 -9.49 0.76 -0.34
N TYR A 384 -9.57 -0.50 0.10
CA TYR A 384 -10.81 -1.10 0.61
C TYR A 384 -11.32 -0.41 1.88
N GLU A 385 -10.44 -0.13 2.84
CA GLU A 385 -10.76 0.63 4.07
C GLU A 385 -11.27 2.04 3.76
N LEU A 386 -10.80 2.66 2.67
CA LEU A 386 -11.27 3.95 2.15
C LEU A 386 -12.59 3.83 1.36
N GLY A 387 -13.13 2.62 1.16
CA GLY A 387 -14.37 2.37 0.42
C GLY A 387 -14.23 2.51 -1.10
N ILE A 388 -13.01 2.45 -1.63
CA ILE A 388 -12.73 2.51 -3.07
C ILE A 388 -12.83 1.11 -3.66
N GLU A 389 -13.51 0.98 -4.80
CA GLU A 389 -13.59 -0.30 -5.51
C GLU A 389 -12.22 -0.66 -6.11
N VAL A 390 -11.79 -1.89 -5.89
CA VAL A 390 -10.48 -2.40 -6.33
C VAL A 390 -10.65 -3.64 -7.20
N VAL A 391 -9.83 -3.75 -8.24
CA VAL A 391 -9.61 -4.97 -9.01
C VAL A 391 -8.14 -5.33 -8.88
N ALA A 392 -7.85 -6.53 -8.38
CA ALA A 392 -6.48 -7.03 -8.25
C ALA A 392 -6.11 -7.92 -9.46
N ILE A 393 -4.84 -7.90 -9.86
CA ILE A 393 -4.24 -8.79 -10.86
C ILE A 393 -2.95 -9.36 -10.28
N ASP A 394 -2.72 -10.67 -10.41
CA ASP A 394 -1.41 -11.29 -10.17
C ASP A 394 -1.19 -12.45 -11.14
N LYS A 395 0.06 -12.75 -11.48
CA LYS A 395 0.38 -13.93 -12.28
C LYS A 395 0.35 -15.22 -11.44
N ASP A 396 0.64 -15.10 -10.15
CA ASP A 396 0.70 -16.22 -9.21
C ASP A 396 -0.63 -16.40 -8.46
N PRO A 397 -1.36 -17.52 -8.64
CA PRO A 397 -2.55 -17.84 -7.85
C PRO A 397 -2.29 -17.92 -6.34
N ALA A 398 -1.06 -18.26 -5.95
CA ALA A 398 -0.63 -18.41 -4.56
C ALA A 398 0.05 -17.13 -4.02
N ALA A 399 -0.06 -15.99 -4.73
CA ALA A 399 0.46 -14.72 -4.26
C ALA A 399 -0.01 -14.43 -2.83
N ARG A 400 0.88 -13.85 -2.02
CA ARG A 400 0.67 -13.64 -0.58
C ARG A 400 -0.61 -12.86 -0.25
N GLY A 401 -1.02 -11.94 -1.14
CA GLY A 401 -2.24 -11.15 -1.03
C GLY A 401 -3.50 -11.81 -1.56
N ALA A 402 -3.43 -12.99 -2.20
CA ALA A 402 -4.60 -13.67 -2.74
C ALA A 402 -5.65 -14.05 -1.66
N PRO A 403 -5.25 -14.57 -0.48
CA PRO A 403 -6.20 -14.79 0.62
C PRO A 403 -6.85 -13.50 1.12
N VAL A 404 -6.08 -12.41 1.17
CA VAL A 404 -6.58 -11.08 1.60
C VAL A 404 -7.60 -10.55 0.59
N ALA A 405 -7.31 -10.64 -0.70
CA ALA A 405 -8.25 -10.24 -1.75
C ALA A 405 -9.56 -11.03 -1.65
N ARG A 406 -9.48 -12.35 -1.45
CA ARG A 406 -10.65 -13.22 -1.27
C ARG A 406 -11.46 -12.85 -0.02
N GLN A 407 -10.79 -12.64 1.11
CA GLN A 407 -11.43 -12.27 2.37
C GLN A 407 -12.18 -10.93 2.28
N LEU A 408 -11.59 -9.95 1.58
CA LEU A 408 -12.18 -8.63 1.39
C LEU A 408 -13.20 -8.57 0.23
N GLY A 409 -13.48 -9.70 -0.43
CA GLY A 409 -14.34 -9.75 -1.62
C GLY A 409 -13.77 -8.96 -2.81
N ILE A 410 -12.47 -8.67 -2.81
CA ILE A 410 -11.78 -7.97 -3.89
C ILE A 410 -11.58 -8.93 -5.06
N PRO A 411 -12.09 -8.60 -6.24
CA PRO A 411 -11.96 -9.45 -7.40
C PRO A 411 -10.48 -9.57 -7.85
N LEU A 412 -9.91 -10.78 -7.78
CA LEU A 412 -8.56 -11.12 -8.24
C LEU A 412 -8.57 -11.78 -9.63
N ILE A 413 -7.78 -11.27 -10.57
CA ILE A 413 -7.54 -11.87 -11.89
C ILE A 413 -6.18 -12.54 -11.87
N ILE A 414 -6.14 -13.82 -12.24
CA ILE A 414 -4.89 -14.55 -12.43
C ILE A 414 -4.44 -14.40 -13.89
N GLY A 415 -3.31 -13.74 -14.10
CA GLY A 415 -2.74 -13.50 -15.42
C GLY A 415 -1.58 -12.52 -15.40
N ASP A 416 -0.77 -12.55 -16.46
CA ASP A 416 0.33 -11.61 -16.63
C ASP A 416 -0.19 -10.24 -17.12
N ALA A 417 0.00 -9.21 -16.31
CA ALA A 417 -0.42 -7.86 -16.62
C ALA A 417 0.42 -7.19 -17.73
N SER A 418 1.53 -7.79 -18.15
CA SER A 418 2.23 -7.41 -19.39
C SER A 418 1.35 -7.66 -20.62
N GLN A 419 0.31 -8.51 -20.53
CA GLN A 419 -0.59 -8.81 -21.64
C GLN A 419 -1.80 -7.87 -21.64
N GLU A 420 -2.05 -7.21 -22.77
CA GLU A 420 -3.18 -6.29 -22.93
C GLU A 420 -4.54 -6.94 -22.62
N ALA A 421 -4.73 -8.21 -22.99
CA ALA A 421 -5.96 -8.96 -22.73
C ALA A 421 -6.30 -9.06 -21.24
N VAL A 422 -5.28 -9.22 -20.37
CA VAL A 422 -5.44 -9.28 -18.91
C VAL A 422 -5.86 -7.92 -18.36
N LEU A 423 -5.26 -6.84 -18.85
CA LEU A 423 -5.64 -5.47 -18.48
C LEU A 423 -7.07 -5.12 -18.95
N ARG A 424 -7.49 -5.58 -20.13
CA ARG A 424 -8.87 -5.44 -20.59
C ARG A 424 -9.86 -6.21 -19.71
N ALA A 425 -9.51 -7.43 -19.30
CA ALA A 425 -10.32 -8.22 -18.35
C ALA A 425 -10.46 -7.52 -16.98
N ALA A 426 -9.49 -6.70 -16.60
CA ALA A 426 -9.53 -5.86 -15.40
C ALA A 426 -10.31 -4.53 -15.57
N SER A 427 -10.90 -4.31 -16.75
CA SER A 427 -11.59 -3.07 -17.10
C SER A 427 -10.69 -1.83 -16.97
N VAL A 428 -9.42 -1.92 -17.41
CA VAL A 428 -8.50 -0.77 -17.39
C VAL A 428 -9.04 0.42 -18.22
N GLY A 429 -9.80 0.15 -19.28
CA GLY A 429 -10.44 1.17 -20.12
C GLY A 429 -11.40 2.11 -19.38
N THR A 430 -11.87 1.75 -18.18
CA THR A 430 -12.84 2.52 -17.38
C THR A 430 -12.36 2.78 -15.95
N CYS A 431 -11.17 2.31 -15.58
CA CYS A 431 -10.60 2.50 -14.25
C CYS A 431 -10.08 3.92 -14.02
N GLN A 432 -10.08 4.40 -12.77
CA GLN A 432 -9.57 5.72 -12.42
C GLN A 432 -8.03 5.75 -12.43
N ALA A 433 -7.42 4.67 -11.93
CA ALA A 433 -5.99 4.52 -11.84
C ALA A 433 -5.57 3.06 -12.03
N LEU A 434 -4.41 2.88 -12.66
CA LEU A 434 -3.68 1.63 -12.78
C LEU A 434 -2.44 1.71 -11.90
N VAL A 435 -2.41 0.91 -10.84
CA VAL A 435 -1.32 0.83 -9.87
C VAL A 435 -0.53 -0.44 -10.13
N VAL A 436 0.73 -0.32 -10.51
CA VAL A 436 1.57 -1.45 -10.94
C VAL A 436 2.74 -1.62 -9.98
N VAL A 437 2.69 -2.64 -9.14
CA VAL A 437 3.59 -2.78 -7.97
C VAL A 437 4.21 -4.17 -7.83
N SER A 438 4.37 -4.89 -8.95
CA SER A 438 5.09 -6.17 -8.96
C SER A 438 6.57 -5.97 -8.66
N THR A 439 7.30 -7.06 -8.41
CA THR A 439 8.74 -7.03 -8.17
C THR A 439 9.57 -6.96 -9.45
N ASP A 440 8.95 -7.13 -10.63
CA ASP A 440 9.66 -7.05 -11.92
C ASP A 440 9.40 -5.70 -12.59
N ASP A 441 10.43 -4.86 -12.65
CA ASP A 441 10.34 -3.51 -13.21
C ASP A 441 10.04 -3.51 -14.72
N VAL A 442 10.49 -4.55 -15.45
CA VAL A 442 10.21 -4.70 -16.89
C VAL A 442 8.73 -4.98 -17.11
N SER A 443 8.17 -5.98 -16.43
CA SER A 443 6.72 -6.25 -16.45
C SER A 443 5.91 -5.03 -15.98
N ASN A 444 6.41 -4.29 -14.97
CA ASN A 444 5.73 -3.10 -14.49
C ASN A 444 5.63 -2.01 -15.58
N LEU A 445 6.72 -1.78 -16.31
CA LEU A 445 6.76 -0.82 -17.41
C LEU A 445 5.86 -1.26 -18.57
N GLN A 446 5.91 -2.53 -18.97
CA GLN A 446 5.05 -3.07 -20.02
C GLN A 446 3.56 -2.95 -19.68
N ALA A 447 3.16 -3.30 -18.45
CA ALA A 447 1.78 -3.14 -17.99
C ALA A 447 1.35 -1.66 -17.99
N ALA A 448 2.23 -0.74 -17.61
CA ALA A 448 1.98 0.70 -17.65
C ALA A 448 1.74 1.21 -19.08
N LEU A 449 2.59 0.82 -20.04
CA LEU A 449 2.48 1.20 -21.45
C LEU A 449 1.24 0.60 -22.12
N ASN A 450 0.91 -0.67 -21.83
CA ASN A 450 -0.31 -1.30 -22.33
C ASN A 450 -1.56 -0.65 -21.72
N GLY A 451 -1.52 -0.28 -20.45
CA GLY A 451 -2.56 0.53 -19.82
C GLY A 451 -2.80 1.87 -20.53
N ARG A 452 -1.73 2.55 -20.99
CA ARG A 452 -1.83 3.75 -21.84
C ARG A 452 -2.43 3.49 -23.21
N SER A 453 -2.02 2.40 -23.83
CA SER A 453 -2.53 2.03 -25.14
C SER A 453 -4.03 1.74 -25.10
N ILE A 454 -4.52 1.13 -24.00
CA ILE A 454 -5.95 0.90 -23.76
C ILE A 454 -6.69 2.21 -23.46
N ARG A 455 -6.12 3.07 -22.62
CA ARG A 455 -6.72 4.33 -22.20
C ARG A 455 -5.64 5.43 -22.07
N PRO A 456 -5.58 6.39 -23.01
CA PRO A 456 -4.52 7.41 -23.03
C PRO A 456 -4.46 8.30 -21.77
N ASP A 457 -5.58 8.51 -21.07
CA ASP A 457 -5.74 9.44 -19.95
C ASP A 457 -5.82 8.81 -18.55
N VAL A 458 -5.81 7.47 -18.39
CA VAL A 458 -5.85 6.85 -17.04
C VAL A 458 -4.69 7.34 -16.15
N ARG A 459 -4.82 7.34 -14.82
CA ARG A 459 -3.64 7.60 -13.98
C ARG A 459 -2.79 6.34 -13.84
N VAL A 460 -1.51 6.37 -14.22
CA VAL A 460 -0.59 5.25 -13.91
C VAL A 460 0.26 5.61 -12.70
N VAL A 461 0.28 4.71 -11.72
CA VAL A 461 1.23 4.71 -10.62
C VAL A 461 2.04 3.43 -10.70
N MET A 462 3.35 3.51 -10.93
CA MET A 462 4.19 2.33 -11.06
C MET A 462 5.28 2.29 -9.99
N ARG A 463 5.60 1.08 -9.53
CA ARG A 463 6.81 0.79 -8.76
C ARG A 463 7.99 0.72 -9.72
N LEU A 464 9.06 1.41 -9.35
CA LEU A 464 10.38 1.29 -9.97
C LEU A 464 11.44 1.25 -8.87
N PHE A 465 12.44 0.41 -9.07
CA PHE A 465 13.56 0.26 -8.14
C PHE A 465 14.39 1.56 -8.05
N ASP A 466 14.86 2.06 -9.20
CA ASP A 466 15.80 3.16 -9.31
C ASP A 466 15.06 4.50 -9.47
N GLY A 467 15.25 5.42 -8.53
CA GLY A 467 14.63 6.75 -8.54
C GLY A 467 15.04 7.63 -9.73
N ASP A 468 16.25 7.47 -10.24
CA ASP A 468 16.79 8.23 -11.37
C ASP A 468 16.30 7.64 -12.70
N LEU A 469 16.31 6.31 -12.83
CA LEU A 469 15.65 5.63 -13.95
C LEU A 469 14.15 5.97 -13.96
N ALA A 470 13.51 5.98 -12.80
CA ALA A 470 12.11 6.34 -12.63
C ALA A 470 11.83 7.78 -13.10
N TYR A 471 12.73 8.72 -12.83
CA TYR A 471 12.63 10.08 -13.35
C TYR A 471 12.76 10.13 -14.88
N ARG A 472 13.74 9.42 -15.45
CA ARG A 472 13.94 9.38 -16.91
C ARG A 472 12.74 8.76 -17.62
N ILE A 473 12.19 7.67 -17.08
CA ILE A 473 11.00 6.99 -17.61
C ILE A 473 9.76 7.88 -17.49
N GLN A 474 9.53 8.52 -16.33
CA GLN A 474 8.42 9.44 -16.13
C GLN A 474 8.47 10.60 -17.14
N LYS A 475 9.66 11.17 -17.39
CA LYS A 475 9.87 12.26 -18.34
C LYS A 475 9.74 11.82 -19.80
N ALA A 476 10.27 10.65 -20.15
CA ALA A 476 10.29 10.16 -21.54
C ALA A 476 8.94 9.61 -22.01
N PHE A 477 8.19 8.93 -21.13
CA PHE A 477 6.97 8.21 -21.50
C PHE A 477 5.69 8.83 -20.93
N ASN A 478 5.79 10.01 -20.28
CA ASN A 478 4.68 10.70 -19.62
C ASN A 478 3.88 9.79 -18.67
N ILE A 479 4.57 8.84 -18.01
CA ILE A 479 3.94 7.91 -17.07
C ILE A 479 3.68 8.70 -15.78
N GLY A 480 2.41 8.78 -15.38
CA GLY A 480 1.90 9.72 -14.37
C GLY A 480 2.79 9.87 -13.12
N THR A 481 3.04 8.77 -12.39
CA THR A 481 3.83 8.78 -11.16
C THR A 481 4.61 7.48 -10.97
N SER A 482 5.91 7.57 -10.68
CA SER A 482 6.74 6.43 -10.27
C SER A 482 7.18 6.55 -8.82
N ARG A 483 7.24 5.43 -8.09
CA ARG A 483 7.65 5.37 -6.68
C ARG A 483 8.58 4.19 -6.41
N SER A 484 9.62 4.41 -5.60
CA SER A 484 10.51 3.35 -5.12
C SER A 484 10.16 3.02 -3.66
N VAL A 485 9.83 1.75 -3.41
CA VAL A 485 9.48 1.25 -2.06
C VAL A 485 10.66 1.43 -1.11
N SER A 486 11.86 1.05 -1.58
CA SER A 486 13.09 1.15 -0.80
C SER A 486 13.48 2.58 -0.51
N TYR A 487 13.30 3.48 -1.47
CA TYR A 487 13.53 4.91 -1.24
C TYR A 487 12.60 5.48 -0.17
N LEU A 488 11.31 5.10 -0.19
CA LEU A 488 10.31 5.56 0.78
C LEU A 488 10.54 4.98 2.18
N ALA A 489 11.05 3.74 2.27
CA ALA A 489 11.22 3.03 3.53
C ALA A 489 12.58 3.25 4.20
N ALA A 490 13.67 3.35 3.44
CA ALA A 490 15.04 3.39 3.98
C ALA A 490 15.27 4.45 5.08
N PRO A 491 14.75 5.69 4.97
CA PRO A 491 14.95 6.70 6.02
C PRO A 491 14.43 6.27 7.39
N ALA A 492 13.32 5.52 7.41
CA ALA A 492 12.76 4.99 8.65
C ALA A 492 13.66 3.90 9.24
N PHE A 493 14.17 2.99 8.39
CA PHE A 493 15.08 1.91 8.81
C PHE A 493 16.41 2.45 9.33
N VAL A 494 16.99 3.44 8.65
CA VAL A 494 18.23 4.11 9.09
C VAL A 494 18.02 4.82 10.42
N ALA A 495 16.94 5.60 10.54
CA ALA A 495 16.62 6.28 11.78
C ALA A 495 16.38 5.29 12.93
N ALA A 496 15.68 4.19 12.66
CA ALA A 496 15.54 3.10 13.62
C ALA A 496 16.91 2.52 13.98
N LEU A 497 17.80 2.21 13.03
CA LEU A 497 19.11 1.62 13.34
C LEU A 497 19.98 2.52 14.22
N MET A 498 19.91 3.83 13.99
CA MET A 498 20.61 4.85 14.77
C MET A 498 19.93 5.22 16.10
N ASN A 499 18.97 4.40 16.56
CA ASN A 499 18.21 4.62 17.80
C ASN A 499 17.53 6.00 17.87
N ARG A 500 17.07 6.52 16.72
CA ARG A 500 16.30 7.76 16.67
C ARG A 500 14.83 7.45 16.89
N ASP A 501 14.20 8.17 17.83
CA ASP A 501 12.79 8.00 18.14
C ASP A 501 11.90 8.67 17.07
N VAL A 502 11.76 7.99 15.92
CA VAL A 502 10.86 8.39 14.83
C VAL A 502 9.43 7.99 15.16
N ILE A 503 8.57 8.98 15.33
CA ILE A 503 7.14 8.85 15.59
C ILE A 503 6.40 8.49 14.29
N ALA A 504 6.72 9.19 13.20
CA ALA A 504 6.03 9.02 11.92
C ALA A 504 6.92 9.37 10.73
N THR A 505 6.57 8.85 9.57
CA THR A 505 7.17 9.22 8.28
C THR A 505 6.09 9.82 7.40
N ILE A 506 6.37 10.98 6.82
CA ILE A 506 5.45 11.72 5.96
C ILE A 506 6.07 11.77 4.55
N PRO A 507 5.59 10.94 3.61
CA PRO A 507 6.06 10.99 2.24
C PRO A 507 5.47 12.21 1.52
N VAL A 508 6.34 13.05 0.98
CA VAL A 508 5.99 14.22 0.17
C VAL A 508 6.64 14.07 -1.20
N ASP A 509 5.85 13.56 -2.14
CA ASP A 509 6.30 13.21 -3.50
C ASP A 509 7.53 12.28 -3.50
N ARG A 510 8.75 12.84 -3.70
CA ARG A 510 10.04 12.13 -3.67
C ARG A 510 10.87 12.40 -2.43
N HIS A 511 10.32 13.13 -1.47
CA HIS A 511 10.95 13.42 -0.19
C HIS A 511 10.23 12.63 0.90
N VAL A 512 10.97 12.29 1.96
CA VAL A 512 10.40 11.72 3.18
C VAL A 512 10.77 12.65 4.32
N LEU A 513 9.75 13.17 5.00
CA LEU A 513 9.91 13.91 6.25
C LEU A 513 9.74 12.93 7.42
N LEU A 514 10.58 13.09 8.44
CA LEU A 514 10.56 12.32 9.66
C LEU A 514 9.98 13.19 10.77
N VAL A 515 9.02 12.64 11.51
CA VAL A 515 8.56 13.21 12.77
C VAL A 515 9.32 12.51 13.88
N SER A 516 10.10 13.25 14.67
CA SER A 516 10.95 12.66 15.72
C SER A 516 10.81 13.42 17.01
N GLU A 517 10.87 12.70 18.13
CA GLU A 517 11.13 13.30 19.44
C GLU A 517 12.63 13.23 19.76
N MET A 518 13.15 14.22 20.46
CA MET A 518 14.51 14.21 20.99
C MET A 518 14.59 14.95 22.32
N VAL A 519 15.56 14.57 23.15
CA VAL A 519 15.89 15.24 24.41
C VAL A 519 17.11 16.12 24.19
N VAL A 520 17.08 17.34 24.68
CA VAL A 520 18.23 18.26 24.64
C VAL A 520 19.13 17.96 25.83
N ALA A 521 20.39 17.61 25.58
CA ALA A 521 21.34 17.39 26.67
C ALA A 521 21.68 18.73 27.34
N ARG A 522 21.88 18.70 28.66
CA ARG A 522 22.32 19.87 29.42
C ARG A 522 23.71 20.31 28.96
N GLY A 523 23.88 21.61 28.75
CA GLY A 523 25.11 22.19 28.23
C GLY A 523 25.39 21.88 26.77
N SER A 524 24.39 21.39 26.00
CA SER A 524 24.56 21.13 24.57
C SER A 524 24.47 22.42 23.74
N LEU A 525 24.85 22.35 22.46
CA LEU A 525 24.72 23.45 21.49
C LEU A 525 23.27 23.89 21.20
N LEU A 526 22.27 23.17 21.72
CA LEU A 526 20.85 23.58 21.69
C LEU A 526 20.34 24.11 23.04
N ASP A 527 21.12 23.97 24.11
CA ASP A 527 20.75 24.50 25.43
C ASP A 527 20.85 26.03 25.42
N GLY A 528 19.76 26.71 25.79
CA GLY A 528 19.63 28.16 25.78
C GLY A 528 19.26 28.77 24.43
N VAL A 529 19.29 28.01 23.33
CA VAL A 529 18.98 28.49 21.97
C VAL A 529 17.46 28.69 21.79
N THR A 530 17.06 29.64 20.95
CA THR A 530 15.64 29.85 20.64
C THR A 530 15.07 28.77 19.71
N VAL A 531 13.76 28.56 19.73
CA VAL A 531 13.06 27.62 18.83
C VAL A 531 13.28 27.98 17.36
N GLU A 532 13.36 29.27 17.04
CA GLU A 532 13.64 29.75 15.69
C GLU A 532 15.05 29.39 15.23
N GLU A 533 16.07 29.63 16.06
CA GLU A 533 17.46 29.25 15.78
C GLU A 533 17.67 27.73 15.76
N ALA A 534 16.91 26.99 16.56
CA ALA A 534 16.91 25.53 16.52
C ALA A 534 16.29 25.00 15.22
N SER A 535 15.40 25.75 14.58
CA SER A 535 14.76 25.37 13.32
C SER A 535 15.59 25.83 12.12
N ARG A 536 15.71 24.98 11.08
CA ARG A 536 16.41 25.32 9.84
C ARG A 536 15.48 25.16 8.65
N PRO A 537 15.12 26.25 7.94
CA PRO A 537 14.27 26.19 6.76
C PRO A 537 14.78 25.17 5.74
N GLY A 538 13.87 24.40 5.17
CA GLY A 538 14.19 23.35 4.20
C GLY A 538 14.81 22.09 4.80
N GLU A 539 15.09 22.03 6.11
CA GLU A 539 15.76 20.91 6.75
C GLU A 539 15.05 20.38 8.01
N VAL A 540 14.77 21.22 9.00
CA VAL A 540 14.15 20.80 10.27
C VAL A 540 13.31 21.91 10.88
N ARG A 541 12.17 21.55 11.47
CA ARG A 541 11.29 22.48 12.17
C ARG A 541 10.80 21.86 13.47
N VAL A 542 10.89 22.64 14.55
CA VAL A 542 10.29 22.28 15.84
C VAL A 542 8.78 22.50 15.77
N ILE A 543 8.01 21.47 16.11
CA ILE A 543 6.53 21.51 16.13
C ILE A 543 5.96 21.43 17.55
N ALA A 544 6.73 20.91 18.51
CA ALA A 544 6.35 20.91 19.91
C ALA A 544 7.57 20.96 20.84
N LEU A 545 7.39 21.53 22.02
CA LEU A 545 8.38 21.61 23.09
C LEU A 545 7.73 21.20 24.42
N ALA A 546 8.24 20.18 25.09
CA ALA A 546 7.88 19.85 26.47
C ALA A 546 9.04 20.19 27.40
N LYS A 547 8.77 21.03 28.41
CA LYS A 547 9.76 21.37 29.43
C LYS A 547 10.13 20.15 30.27
N PHE A 548 11.36 20.11 30.77
CA PHE A 548 11.79 19.04 31.68
C PHE A 548 10.83 18.92 32.88
N GLY A 549 10.33 17.72 33.15
CA GLY A 549 9.37 17.45 34.23
C GLY A 549 7.91 17.79 33.90
N GLU A 550 7.63 18.46 32.78
CA GLU A 550 6.26 18.76 32.36
C GLU A 550 5.71 17.67 31.42
N PRO A 551 4.51 17.13 31.72
CA PRO A 551 3.93 16.06 30.91
C PRO A 551 3.29 16.56 29.61
N ARG A 552 2.95 17.85 29.50
CA ARG A 552 2.23 18.40 28.35
C ARG A 552 3.16 19.25 27.47
N PRO A 553 3.34 18.88 26.19
CA PRO A 553 4.09 19.72 25.26
C PRO A 553 3.29 20.96 24.86
N ILE A 554 4.00 22.07 24.72
CA ILE A 554 3.56 23.28 24.04
C ILE A 554 3.67 23.01 22.53
N TRP A 555 2.53 22.95 21.86
CA TRP A 555 2.45 22.81 20.40
C TRP A 555 2.57 24.17 19.73
N THR A 556 3.20 24.20 18.55
CA THR A 556 3.48 25.44 17.82
C THR A 556 4.09 26.52 18.72
N PRO A 557 5.23 26.23 19.40
CA PRO A 557 5.85 27.19 20.29
C PRO A 557 6.28 28.45 19.51
N SER A 558 6.23 29.61 20.17
CA SER A 558 6.74 30.86 19.59
C SER A 558 8.22 30.71 19.25
N GLY A 559 8.66 31.32 18.14
CA GLY A 559 10.06 31.29 17.70
C GLY A 559 11.03 31.84 18.76
N ALA A 560 10.58 32.82 19.55
CA ALA A 560 11.37 33.45 20.62
C ALA A 560 11.55 32.56 21.87
N PHE A 561 10.84 31.44 21.96
CA PHE A 561 10.89 30.59 23.14
C PHE A 561 12.24 29.88 23.24
N ARG A 562 12.85 29.86 24.43
CA ARG A 562 14.16 29.23 24.64
C ARG A 562 14.03 27.76 25.02
N VAL A 563 14.85 26.95 24.39
CA VAL A 563 15.04 25.52 24.67
C VAL A 563 16.04 25.38 25.81
N GLY A 564 15.73 24.56 26.81
CA GLY A 564 16.61 24.30 27.94
C GLY A 564 17.10 22.86 27.99
N GLY A 565 18.23 22.64 28.65
CA GLY A 565 18.80 21.32 28.89
C GLY A 565 17.84 20.41 29.68
N GLY A 566 17.47 19.28 29.08
CA GLY A 566 16.48 18.33 29.57
C GLY A 566 15.10 18.46 28.90
N ASP A 567 14.87 19.52 28.13
CA ASP A 567 13.63 19.69 27.39
C ASP A 567 13.51 18.62 26.28
N ARG A 568 12.27 18.32 25.90
CA ARG A 568 11.95 17.44 24.77
C ARG A 568 11.42 18.25 23.61
N LEU A 569 12.03 18.07 22.45
CA LEU A 569 11.60 18.65 21.18
C LEU A 569 10.91 17.59 20.34
N THR A 570 9.73 17.91 19.80
CA THR A 570 9.15 17.17 18.67
C THR A 570 9.38 17.97 17.41
N VAL A 571 9.96 17.34 16.39
CA VAL A 571 10.36 18.00 15.16
C VAL A 571 9.84 17.29 13.93
N VAL A 572 9.59 18.04 12.86
CA VAL A 572 9.45 17.52 11.50
C VAL A 572 10.73 17.89 10.75
N ALA A 573 11.41 16.89 10.22
CA ALA A 573 12.72 17.09 9.63
C ALA A 573 12.91 16.24 8.37
N ARG A 574 13.67 16.76 7.42
CA ARG A 574 14.42 15.92 6.49
C ARG A 574 15.48 15.16 7.28
N ARG A 575 15.96 14.08 6.70
CA ARG A 575 17.04 13.27 7.25
C ARG A 575 18.29 14.08 7.65
N SER A 576 18.78 14.94 6.75
CA SER A 576 19.96 15.79 7.02
C SER A 576 19.71 16.75 8.19
N GLY A 577 18.54 17.38 8.22
CA GLY A 577 18.13 18.26 9.31
C GLY A 577 18.01 17.54 10.66
N LEU A 578 17.48 16.31 10.66
CA LEU A 578 17.41 15.50 11.87
C LEU A 578 18.80 15.11 12.38
N GLY A 579 19.71 14.71 11.48
CA GLY A 579 21.10 14.41 11.84
C GLY A 579 21.84 15.62 12.40
N TRP A 580 21.71 16.77 11.75
CA TRP A 580 22.28 18.03 12.21
C TRP A 580 21.77 18.42 13.60
N MET A 581 20.45 18.34 13.82
CA MET A 581 19.85 18.75 15.09
C MET A 581 20.23 17.81 16.24
N LEU A 582 20.23 16.48 16.01
CA LEU A 582 20.63 15.51 17.03
C LEU A 582 22.09 15.69 17.47
N LYS A 583 22.99 15.94 16.51
CA LYS A 583 24.39 16.25 16.81
C LYS A 583 24.51 17.44 17.77
N ARG A 584 23.81 18.54 17.47
CA ARG A 584 23.79 19.74 18.34
C ARG A 584 23.06 19.53 19.67
N ALA A 585 22.08 18.63 19.73
CA ALA A 585 21.37 18.30 20.97
C ALA A 585 22.26 17.53 21.97
N MET A 586 23.39 16.99 21.53
CA MET A 586 24.29 16.15 22.33
C MET A 586 25.68 16.78 22.53
N GLU A 587 26.21 17.47 21.51
CA GLU A 587 27.53 18.10 21.57
C GLU A 587 27.56 19.26 22.57
N GLN A 588 28.59 19.27 23.41
CA GLN A 588 28.90 20.39 24.29
C GLN A 588 29.83 21.38 23.56
N PRO A 589 29.69 22.70 23.79
CA PRO A 589 30.67 23.67 23.31
C PRO A 589 32.05 23.32 23.88
N THR A 590 33.06 23.29 23.04
CA THR A 590 34.46 23.16 23.49
C THR A 590 34.83 24.46 24.20
N GLU A 591 35.08 24.42 25.51
CA GLU A 591 35.67 25.57 26.19
C GLU A 591 37.08 25.82 25.61
N PRO A 592 37.44 27.08 25.27
CA PRO A 592 38.82 27.38 24.95
C PRO A 592 39.69 27.07 26.17
N SER A 593 40.75 26.29 25.95
CA SER A 593 41.70 25.92 27.01
C SER A 593 42.24 27.18 27.69
N PRO A 594 42.26 27.26 29.04
CA PRO A 594 42.66 28.46 29.76
C PRO A 594 44.17 28.74 29.73
N ASP A 595 44.99 27.92 29.06
CA ASP A 595 46.44 28.17 28.94
C ASP A 595 46.75 28.98 27.68
N GLY A 596 46.68 30.30 27.83
CA GLY A 596 47.01 31.27 26.78
C GLY A 596 47.02 32.71 27.27
N SER A 597 47.67 32.97 28.40
CA SER A 597 48.03 34.32 28.86
C SER A 597 49.49 34.36 29.27
#